data_AF-A0A7D9JMU9-F1
#
_entry.id   AF-A0A7D9JMU9-F1
#
_cell.length_a   1.000
_cell.length_b   1.000
_cell.length_c   1.000
_cell.angle_alpha   90.00
_cell.angle_beta   90.00
_cell.angle_gamma   90.00
#
_symmetry.space_group_name_H-M   'P 1'
#
loop_
_entity.id
_entity.type
_entity.pdbx_description
1 polymer ?
#
loop_
_entity_poly.entity_id
_entity_poly.type
_entity_poly.pdbx_seq_one_letter_code
_entity_poly.pdbx_strand_id
1 'polypeptide(L)'
;MQKVLDSVQNWPNANRMKLNAKKTKDMWIWFGKSIPQPPNLYIGDVMIERVNSFKLLGVSCQSNMKWNSHIKEITRKGNRRLCHLRQCRKAHLPTEVGLATYCTKIRPLLEYAAPVWGGLPHYLVNDLERIQRRSLRIIGLPVDTLPPLSERRDKLTRREMEAITQDVNHPCHHLVPIAQKHDYSTRTKESGSN
;
A
#
# COMPACT_ATOMS: atom_id res chain seq x y z
N MET A 1 9.47 -24.96 0.16
CA MET A 1 9.02 -24.02 1.20
C MET A 1 9.44 -24.45 2.60
N GLN A 2 9.05 -25.63 3.11
CA GLN A 2 9.46 -26.07 4.46
C GLN A 2 10.99 -26.03 4.68
N LYS A 3 11.78 -26.62 3.77
CA LYS A 3 13.26 -26.56 3.83
C LYS A 3 13.84 -25.14 3.96
N VAL A 4 13.22 -24.16 3.30
CA VAL A 4 13.69 -22.75 3.37
C VAL A 4 13.36 -22.15 4.74
N LEU A 5 12.16 -22.45 5.26
CA LEU A 5 11.75 -22.04 6.60
C LEU A 5 12.66 -22.64 7.68
N ASP A 6 13.01 -23.93 7.55
CA ASP A 6 13.95 -24.61 8.45
C ASP A 6 15.34 -23.95 8.39
N SER A 7 15.83 -23.62 7.19
CA SER A 7 17.08 -22.87 7.03
C SER A 7 17.03 -21.49 7.67
N VAL A 8 15.90 -20.77 7.54
CA VAL A 8 15.70 -19.47 8.20
C VAL A 8 15.70 -19.60 9.72
N GLN A 9 15.29 -20.74 10.28
CA GLN A 9 15.28 -20.99 11.72
C GLN A 9 16.70 -21.18 12.31
N ASN A 10 17.69 -21.55 11.49
CA ASN A 10 19.07 -21.74 11.95
C ASN A 10 19.69 -20.45 12.48
N TRP A 11 19.47 -19.32 11.82
CA TRP A 11 20.09 -18.04 12.21
C TRP A 11 19.57 -17.53 13.55
N PRO A 12 18.25 -17.46 13.83
CA PRO A 12 17.74 -17.13 15.17
C PRO A 12 18.31 -18.04 16.25
N ASN A 13 18.35 -19.35 16.03
CA ASN A 13 18.87 -20.31 17.01
C ASN A 13 20.35 -20.04 17.33
N ALA A 14 21.17 -19.83 16.30
CA ALA A 14 22.58 -19.48 16.46
C ALA A 14 22.77 -18.15 17.23
N ASN A 15 21.84 -17.21 17.06
CA ASN A 15 21.86 -15.90 17.73
C ASN A 15 21.02 -15.86 19.02
N ARG A 16 20.68 -17.02 19.61
CA ARG A 16 19.90 -17.14 20.86
C ARG A 16 18.54 -16.42 20.82
N MET A 17 17.90 -16.38 19.65
CA MET A 17 16.57 -15.85 19.41
C MET A 17 15.58 -16.95 19.04
N LYS A 18 14.31 -16.76 19.40
CA LYS A 18 13.22 -17.69 19.07
C LYS A 18 12.26 -17.05 18.07
N LEU A 19 12.03 -17.73 16.95
CA LEU A 19 11.07 -17.30 15.94
C LEU A 19 9.64 -17.47 16.47
N ASN A 20 8.82 -16.43 16.33
CA ASN A 20 7.46 -16.42 16.87
C ASN A 20 6.47 -17.01 15.86
N ALA A 21 6.21 -18.31 15.97
CA ALA A 21 5.28 -19.03 15.09
C ALA A 21 3.86 -18.42 15.06
N LYS A 22 3.39 -17.79 16.14
CA LYS A 22 2.07 -17.13 16.16
C LYS A 22 2.02 -15.86 15.30
N LYS A 23 3.15 -15.14 15.19
CA LYS A 23 3.27 -13.92 14.37
C LYS A 23 3.65 -14.22 12.91
N THR A 24 4.30 -15.35 12.65
CA THR A 24 4.58 -15.84 11.30
C THR A 24 3.30 -16.35 10.65
N LYS A 25 3.07 -15.99 9.39
CA LYS A 25 1.90 -16.40 8.61
C LYS A 25 2.34 -16.95 7.27
N ASP A 26 1.60 -17.93 6.77
CA ASP A 26 1.73 -18.48 5.43
C ASP A 26 0.69 -17.80 4.52
N MET A 27 1.13 -17.13 3.47
CA MET A 27 0.22 -16.45 2.53
C MET A 27 0.61 -16.80 1.11
N TRP A 28 -0.34 -17.38 0.39
CA TRP A 28 -0.15 -17.80 -1.00
C TRP A 28 -0.76 -16.78 -1.95
N ILE A 29 0.02 -16.39 -2.96
CA ILE A 29 -0.42 -15.52 -4.04
C ILE A 29 -0.52 -16.38 -5.30
N TRP A 30 -1.72 -16.42 -5.89
CA TRP A 30 -1.99 -17.28 -7.04
C TRP A 30 -3.00 -16.64 -7.99
N PHE A 31 -2.72 -16.73 -9.29
CA PHE A 31 -3.54 -16.13 -10.36
C PHE A 31 -4.16 -17.16 -11.31
N GLY A 32 -3.89 -18.45 -11.09
CA GLY A 32 -4.45 -19.53 -11.91
C GLY A 32 -5.89 -19.89 -11.53
N LYS A 33 -6.56 -20.65 -12.42
CA LYS A 33 -7.98 -21.04 -12.24
C LYS A 33 -8.20 -22.01 -11.09
N SER A 34 -7.26 -22.93 -10.84
CA SER A 34 -7.33 -23.89 -9.74
C SER A 34 -6.48 -23.41 -8.58
N ILE A 35 -7.06 -23.33 -7.38
CA ILE A 35 -6.35 -22.91 -6.18
C ILE A 35 -5.47 -24.06 -5.71
N PRO A 36 -4.14 -23.90 -5.62
CA PRO A 36 -3.27 -24.94 -5.10
C PRO A 36 -3.61 -25.21 -3.63
N GLN A 37 -3.51 -26.47 -3.21
CA GLN A 37 -3.65 -26.90 -1.82
C GLN A 37 -2.28 -27.36 -1.29
N PRO A 38 -1.38 -26.42 -0.96
CA PRO A 38 -0.04 -26.76 -0.51
C PRO A 38 -0.04 -27.31 0.91
N PRO A 39 0.97 -28.12 1.27
CA PRO A 39 1.10 -28.65 2.62
C PRO A 39 1.23 -27.53 3.65
N ASN A 40 0.83 -27.80 4.89
CA ASN A 40 1.00 -26.86 5.99
C ASN A 40 2.49 -26.69 6.32
N LEU A 41 2.85 -25.48 6.75
CA LEU A 41 4.21 -25.16 7.21
C LEU A 41 4.28 -25.22 8.73
N TYR A 42 5.44 -25.63 9.25
CA TYR A 42 5.67 -25.79 10.68
C TYR A 42 6.93 -25.06 11.12
N ILE A 43 6.94 -24.53 12.35
CA ILE A 43 8.13 -24.03 13.03
C ILE A 43 8.27 -24.83 14.33
N GLY A 44 9.24 -25.75 14.37
CA GLY A 44 9.22 -26.84 15.35
C GLY A 44 7.91 -27.62 15.23
N ASP A 45 7.20 -27.80 16.35
CA ASP A 45 5.91 -28.53 16.38
C ASP A 45 4.69 -27.62 16.16
N VAL A 46 4.88 -26.33 15.87
CA VAL A 46 3.78 -25.36 15.73
C VAL A 46 3.45 -25.14 14.27
N MET A 47 2.21 -25.49 13.88
CA MET A 47 1.68 -25.19 12.55
C MET A 47 1.52 -23.67 12.36
N ILE A 48 2.03 -23.15 11.25
CA ILE A 48 1.82 -21.76 10.83
C ILE A 48 0.39 -21.59 10.31
N GLU A 49 -0.27 -20.53 10.75
CA GLU A 49 -1.58 -20.14 10.22
C GLU A 49 -1.47 -19.66 8.76
N ARG A 50 -2.28 -20.26 7.89
CA ARG A 50 -2.45 -19.82 6.51
C ARG A 50 -3.50 -18.72 6.43
N VAL A 51 -3.16 -17.60 5.79
CA VAL A 51 -4.02 -16.41 5.72
C VAL A 51 -4.17 -15.89 4.29
N ASN A 52 -5.30 -15.24 4.03
CA ASN A 52 -5.58 -14.55 2.76
C ASN A 52 -5.29 -13.05 2.79
N SER A 53 -5.03 -12.51 3.99
CA SER A 53 -4.58 -11.14 4.15
C SER A 53 -3.66 -11.04 5.35
N PHE A 54 -2.58 -10.29 5.20
CA PHE A 54 -1.61 -10.05 6.25
C PHE A 54 -1.19 -8.59 6.25
N LYS A 55 -0.99 -8.04 7.44
CA LYS A 55 -0.58 -6.65 7.59
C LYS A 55 0.92 -6.58 7.88
N LEU A 56 1.67 -6.06 6.92
CA LEU A 56 3.11 -5.89 7.00
C LEU A 56 3.44 -4.40 7.05
N LEU A 57 4.11 -3.96 8.12
CA LEU A 57 4.55 -2.57 8.32
C LEU A 57 3.46 -1.50 8.11
N GLY A 58 2.20 -1.84 8.39
CA GLY A 58 1.07 -0.91 8.23
C GLY A 58 0.34 -1.00 6.89
N VAL A 59 0.84 -1.80 5.94
CA VAL A 59 0.19 -2.10 4.65
C VAL A 59 -0.51 -3.45 4.73
N SER A 60 -1.78 -3.50 4.32
CA SER A 60 -2.57 -4.74 4.32
C SER A 60 -2.49 -5.41 2.95
N CYS A 61 -1.68 -6.46 2.86
CA CYS A 61 -1.51 -7.28 1.65
C CYS A 61 -2.61 -8.33 1.56
N GLN A 62 -3.09 -8.61 0.36
CA GLN A 62 -4.11 -9.64 0.09
C GLN A 62 -3.54 -10.68 -0.86
N SER A 63 -3.92 -11.95 -0.68
CA SER A 63 -3.47 -13.07 -1.54
C SER A 63 -3.84 -12.91 -3.01
N ASN A 64 -4.90 -12.14 -3.29
CA ASN A 64 -5.35 -11.81 -4.64
C ASN A 64 -4.72 -10.54 -5.22
N MET A 65 -3.70 -9.97 -4.54
CA MET A 65 -3.02 -8.72 -4.91
C MET A 65 -3.94 -7.51 -5.12
N LYS A 66 -5.15 -7.56 -4.53
CA LYS A 66 -6.04 -6.40 -4.46
C LYS A 66 -5.70 -5.55 -3.25
N TRP A 67 -6.02 -4.26 -3.36
CA TRP A 67 -5.75 -3.28 -2.31
C TRP A 67 -7.01 -2.80 -1.58
N ASN A 68 -8.18 -3.40 -1.86
CA ASN A 68 -9.47 -3.00 -1.29
C ASN A 68 -9.44 -2.94 0.24
N SER A 69 -8.88 -3.96 0.89
CA SER A 69 -8.80 -4.03 2.35
C SER A 69 -7.90 -2.94 2.92
N HIS A 70 -6.76 -2.68 2.28
CA HIS A 70 -5.84 -1.61 2.64
C HIS A 70 -6.48 -0.23 2.50
N ILE A 71 -7.05 0.06 1.33
CA ILE A 71 -7.73 1.33 1.05
C ILE A 71 -8.90 1.55 2.01
N LYS A 72 -9.72 0.54 2.26
CA LYS A 72 -10.80 0.60 3.26
C LYS A 72 -10.28 0.91 4.67
N GLU A 73 -9.14 0.33 5.06
CA GLU A 73 -8.55 0.58 6.38
C GLU A 73 -8.04 2.03 6.51
N ILE A 74 -7.25 2.51 5.54
CA ILE A 74 -6.66 3.86 5.59
C ILE A 74 -7.72 4.94 5.42
N THR A 75 -8.75 4.70 4.60
CA THR A 75 -9.88 5.62 4.44
C THR A 75 -10.72 5.71 5.72
N ARG A 76 -10.96 4.59 6.42
CA ARG A 76 -11.59 4.59 7.75
C ARG A 76 -10.78 5.38 8.76
N LYS A 77 -9.45 5.23 8.77
CA LYS A 77 -8.57 6.03 9.63
C LYS A 77 -8.58 7.52 9.26
N GLY A 78 -8.56 7.83 7.96
CA GLY A 78 -8.61 9.21 7.45
C GLY A 78 -9.91 9.91 7.84
N ASN A 79 -11.04 9.23 7.68
CA ASN A 79 -12.35 9.74 8.11
C ASN A 79 -12.40 10.05 9.61
N ARG A 80 -11.80 9.21 10.46
CA ARG A 80 -11.68 9.50 11.90
C ARG A 80 -10.85 10.75 12.16
N ARG A 81 -9.73 10.93 11.44
CA ARG A 81 -8.85 12.11 11.59
C ARG A 81 -9.47 13.43 11.11
N LEU A 82 -10.60 13.41 10.41
CA LEU A 82 -11.35 14.63 10.07
C LEU A 82 -11.86 15.36 11.33
N CYS A 83 -11.94 14.69 12.49
CA CYS A 83 -12.29 15.36 13.73
C CYS A 83 -11.34 16.53 14.05
N HIS A 84 -10.04 16.39 13.77
CA HIS A 84 -9.06 17.47 13.98
C HIS A 84 -9.41 18.72 13.17
N LEU A 85 -9.77 18.55 11.90
CA LEU A 85 -10.18 19.68 11.05
C LEU A 85 -11.47 20.32 11.54
N ARG A 86 -12.43 19.51 12.02
CA ARG A 86 -13.66 20.05 12.63
C ARG A 86 -13.38 20.84 13.89
N GLN A 87 -12.42 20.41 14.70
CA GLN A 87 -11.99 21.15 15.89
C GLN A 87 -11.31 22.47 15.52
N CYS A 88 -10.42 22.48 14.52
CA CYS A 88 -9.84 23.72 14.00
C CYS A 88 -10.93 24.71 13.54
N ARG A 89 -11.93 24.22 12.79
CA ARG A 89 -13.07 25.04 12.35
C ARG A 89 -13.89 25.56 13.53
N LYS A 90 -14.21 24.70 14.52
CA LYS A 90 -14.98 25.08 15.71
C LYS A 90 -14.26 26.15 16.55
N ALA A 91 -12.94 26.10 16.58
CA ALA A 91 -12.08 27.07 17.25
C ALA A 91 -11.83 28.34 16.41
N HIS A 92 -12.49 28.49 15.25
CA HIS A 92 -12.32 29.63 14.34
C HIS A 92 -10.87 29.90 13.95
N LEU A 93 -10.05 28.84 13.82
CA LEU A 93 -8.67 28.96 13.41
C LEU A 93 -8.56 29.35 11.92
N PRO A 94 -7.48 30.04 11.52
CA PRO A 94 -7.23 30.36 10.12
C PRO A 94 -7.21 29.11 9.22
N THR A 95 -7.60 29.28 7.96
CA THR A 95 -7.69 28.18 6.98
C THR A 95 -6.33 27.53 6.73
N GLU A 96 -5.24 28.29 6.86
CA GLU A 96 -3.86 27.83 6.76
C GLU A 96 -3.55 26.78 7.83
N VAL A 97 -4.06 26.96 9.06
CA VAL A 97 -3.90 25.98 10.15
C VAL A 97 -4.67 24.70 9.83
N GLY A 98 -5.88 24.82 9.27
CA GLY A 98 -6.65 23.69 8.79
C GLY A 98 -5.93 22.93 7.68
N LEU A 99 -5.36 23.65 6.71
CA LEU A 99 -4.59 23.08 5.61
C LEU A 99 -3.32 22.38 6.09
N ALA A 100 -2.57 23.02 6.99
CA ALA A 100 -1.39 22.44 7.64
C ALA A 100 -1.76 21.16 8.42
N THR A 101 -2.89 21.17 9.12
CA THR A 101 -3.40 19.98 9.84
C THR A 101 -3.73 18.84 8.87
N TYR A 102 -4.35 19.14 7.72
CA TYR A 102 -4.58 18.15 6.67
C TYR A 102 -3.26 17.57 6.14
N CYS A 103 -2.33 18.43 5.74
CA CYS A 103 -1.04 18.07 5.17
C CYS A 103 -0.17 17.24 6.13
N THR A 104 -0.25 17.48 7.44
CA THR A 104 0.60 16.82 8.45
C THR A 104 -0.05 15.61 9.09
N LYS A 105 -1.38 15.59 9.27
CA LYS A 105 -2.08 14.52 10.01
C LYS A 105 -2.88 13.58 9.13
N ILE A 106 -3.42 14.03 8.00
CA ILE A 106 -4.33 13.21 7.17
C ILE A 106 -3.62 12.73 5.91
N ARG A 107 -3.00 13.62 5.14
CA ARG A 107 -2.35 13.27 3.87
C ARG A 107 -1.30 12.16 4.01
N PRO A 108 -0.38 12.17 5.00
CA PRO A 108 0.66 11.14 5.09
C PRO A 108 0.09 9.75 5.34
N LEU A 109 -1.06 9.66 6.03
CA LEU A 109 -1.76 8.39 6.22
C LEU A 109 -2.32 7.84 4.90
N LEU A 110 -2.77 8.71 4.01
CA LEU A 110 -3.34 8.34 2.71
C LEU A 110 -2.27 8.07 1.64
N GLU A 111 -1.05 8.58 1.82
CA GLU A 111 0.08 8.44 0.89
C GLU A 111 1.13 7.42 1.38
N TYR A 112 1.02 6.91 2.60
CA TYR A 112 2.00 5.99 3.19
C TYR A 112 2.20 4.75 2.33
N ALA A 113 3.47 4.47 1.98
CA ALA A 113 3.89 3.35 1.14
C ALA A 113 3.17 3.29 -0.22
N ALA A 114 2.75 4.44 -0.77
CA ALA A 114 2.08 4.52 -2.08
C ALA A 114 2.76 3.75 -3.23
N PRO A 115 4.11 3.70 -3.33
CA PRO A 115 4.77 2.89 -4.35
C PRO A 115 4.41 1.41 -4.31
N VAL A 116 4.11 0.85 -3.13
CA VAL A 116 3.78 -0.57 -2.95
C VAL A 116 2.40 -0.92 -3.50
N TRP A 117 1.43 -0.01 -3.34
CA TRP A 117 0.02 -0.24 -3.70
C TRP A 117 -0.45 0.65 -4.87
N GLY A 118 0.49 1.16 -5.66
CA GLY A 118 0.21 1.94 -6.87
C GLY A 118 -0.62 1.18 -7.92
N GLY A 119 -1.06 1.87 -8.98
CA GLY A 119 -1.87 1.25 -10.03
C GLY A 119 -3.29 0.89 -9.60
N LEU A 120 -3.87 1.67 -8.69
CA LEU A 120 -5.21 1.44 -8.18
C LEU A 120 -6.30 1.61 -9.27
N PRO A 121 -7.38 0.81 -9.22
CA PRO A 121 -8.56 1.08 -10.03
C PRO A 121 -9.24 2.39 -9.61
N HIS A 122 -9.93 3.03 -10.55
CA HIS A 122 -10.52 4.37 -10.40
C HIS A 122 -11.42 4.50 -9.16
N TYR A 123 -12.18 3.46 -8.81
CA TYR A 123 -13.06 3.50 -7.63
C TYR A 123 -12.27 3.61 -6.31
N LEU A 124 -11.12 2.93 -6.18
CA LEU A 124 -10.27 3.04 -4.98
C LEU A 124 -9.55 4.39 -4.92
N VAL A 125 -9.14 4.91 -6.07
CA VAL A 125 -8.60 6.28 -6.17
C VAL A 125 -9.64 7.28 -5.66
N ASN A 126 -10.89 7.15 -6.10
CA ASN A 126 -11.98 8.03 -5.69
C ASN A 126 -12.29 7.97 -4.20
N ASP A 127 -12.15 6.82 -3.55
CA ASP A 127 -12.32 6.71 -2.11
C ASP A 127 -11.28 7.50 -1.32
N LEU A 128 -10.04 7.59 -1.83
CA LEU A 128 -9.00 8.46 -1.27
C LEU A 128 -9.30 9.93 -1.55
N GLU A 129 -9.65 10.28 -2.80
CA GLU A 129 -9.96 11.67 -3.18
C GLU A 129 -11.14 12.23 -2.39
N ARG A 130 -12.15 11.42 -2.08
CA ARG A 130 -13.29 11.81 -1.23
C ARG A 130 -12.84 12.37 0.13
N ILE A 131 -11.77 11.84 0.70
CA ILE A 131 -11.24 12.33 1.99
C ILE A 131 -10.57 13.70 1.80
N GLN A 132 -9.80 13.91 0.73
CA GLN A 132 -9.23 15.23 0.42
C GLN A 132 -10.34 16.27 0.21
N ARG A 133 -11.32 15.98 -0.65
CA ARG A 133 -12.45 16.90 -0.93
C ARG A 133 -13.23 17.23 0.35
N ARG A 134 -13.49 16.23 1.20
CA ARG A 134 -14.16 16.45 2.48
C ARG A 134 -13.32 17.27 3.45
N SER A 135 -12.00 17.09 3.44
CA SER A 135 -11.07 17.88 4.26
C SER A 135 -11.12 19.36 3.86
N LEU A 136 -11.00 19.67 2.56
CA LEU A 136 -11.08 21.03 2.03
C LEU A 136 -12.43 21.69 2.34
N ARG A 137 -13.54 20.96 2.17
CA ARG A 137 -14.88 21.44 2.54
C ARG A 137 -15.03 21.76 4.03
N ILE A 138 -14.42 20.96 4.91
CA ILE A 138 -14.42 21.25 6.35
C ILE A 138 -13.63 22.52 6.64
N ILE A 139 -12.48 22.70 6.00
CA ILE A 139 -11.63 23.90 6.17
C ILE A 139 -12.31 25.15 5.61
N GLY A 140 -13.16 25.00 4.58
CA GLY A 140 -13.81 26.13 3.89
C GLY A 140 -13.04 26.60 2.67
N LEU A 141 -12.24 25.71 2.06
CA LEU A 141 -11.46 25.98 0.86
C LEU A 141 -12.12 25.36 -0.38
N PRO A 142 -11.91 25.97 -1.57
CA PRO A 142 -12.26 25.37 -2.84
C PRO A 142 -11.66 23.96 -3.03
N VAL A 143 -12.31 23.11 -3.83
CA VAL A 143 -11.90 21.70 -4.00
C VAL A 143 -10.60 21.57 -4.81
N ASP A 144 -10.32 22.56 -5.64
CA ASP A 144 -9.17 22.72 -6.51
C ASP A 144 -7.96 23.38 -5.83
N THR A 145 -8.07 23.78 -4.55
CA THR A 145 -6.94 24.36 -3.79
C THR A 145 -5.73 23.43 -3.71
N LEU A 146 -5.93 22.11 -3.83
CA LEU A 146 -4.85 21.13 -3.82
C LEU A 146 -4.92 20.24 -5.06
N PRO A 147 -3.75 19.82 -5.60
CA PRO A 147 -3.73 18.82 -6.66
C PRO A 147 -4.33 17.50 -6.15
N PRO A 148 -4.88 16.66 -7.04
CA PRO A 148 -5.39 15.33 -6.70
C PRO A 148 -4.35 14.50 -5.93
N LEU A 149 -4.80 13.69 -4.98
CA LEU A 149 -3.89 12.77 -4.28
C LEU A 149 -3.29 11.75 -5.26
N SER A 150 -4.02 11.35 -6.30
CA SER A 150 -3.51 10.46 -7.36
C SER A 150 -2.22 10.96 -7.97
N GLU A 151 -2.17 12.23 -8.38
CA GLU A 151 -0.99 12.82 -9.03
C GLU A 151 0.23 12.77 -8.09
N ARG A 152 0.02 13.12 -6.82
CA ARG A 152 1.08 13.09 -5.81
C ARG A 152 1.60 11.68 -5.56
N ARG A 153 0.70 10.71 -5.43
CA ARG A 153 1.07 9.30 -5.26
C ARG A 153 1.82 8.78 -6.48
N ASP A 154 1.36 9.10 -7.67
CA ASP A 154 2.04 8.69 -8.90
C ASP A 154 3.45 9.28 -8.98
N LYS A 155 3.63 10.53 -8.56
CA LYS A 155 4.97 11.15 -8.45
C LYS A 155 5.86 10.42 -7.44
N LEU A 156 5.33 10.03 -6.27
CA LEU A 156 6.08 9.25 -5.27
C LEU A 156 6.48 7.88 -5.83
N THR A 157 5.56 7.19 -6.49
CA THR A 157 5.82 5.88 -7.11
C THR A 157 6.87 5.97 -8.21
N ARG A 158 6.79 6.97 -9.09
CA ARG A 158 7.80 7.18 -10.14
C ARG A 158 9.17 7.46 -9.56
N ARG A 159 9.26 8.36 -8.58
CA ARG A 159 10.52 8.70 -7.92
C ARG A 159 11.17 7.48 -7.25
N GLU A 160 10.38 6.66 -6.57
CA GLU A 160 10.88 5.43 -5.95
C GLU A 160 11.39 4.45 -7.01
N MET A 161 10.63 4.29 -8.10
CA MET A 161 11.03 3.43 -9.20
C MET A 161 12.34 3.90 -9.87
N GLU A 162 12.48 5.21 -10.07
CA GLU A 162 13.71 5.83 -10.59
C GLU A 162 14.88 5.61 -9.65
N ALA A 163 14.69 5.74 -8.34
CA ALA A 163 15.74 5.45 -7.36
C ALA A 163 16.21 3.99 -7.43
N ILE A 164 15.27 3.05 -7.56
CA ILE A 164 15.59 1.62 -7.69
C ILE A 164 16.33 1.33 -9.00
N THR A 165 15.93 1.93 -10.11
CA THR A 165 16.54 1.65 -11.43
C THR A 165 17.88 2.35 -11.65
N GLN A 166 18.10 3.51 -11.04
CA GLN A 166 19.35 4.27 -11.20
C GLN A 166 20.47 3.76 -10.29
N ASP A 167 20.14 3.22 -9.11
CA ASP A 167 21.13 2.69 -8.17
C ASP A 167 21.29 1.17 -8.34
N VAL A 168 22.43 0.78 -8.91
CA VAL A 168 22.80 -0.63 -9.14
C VAL A 168 22.96 -1.40 -7.82
N ASN A 169 23.32 -0.71 -6.73
CA ASN A 169 23.49 -1.32 -5.40
C ASN A 169 22.17 -1.35 -4.61
N HIS A 170 21.07 -0.84 -5.17
CA HIS A 170 19.80 -0.82 -4.49
C HIS A 170 19.31 -2.27 -4.23
N PRO A 171 18.85 -2.60 -3.00
CA PRO A 171 18.43 -3.97 -2.66
C PRO A 171 17.37 -4.55 -3.60
N CYS A 172 16.51 -3.69 -4.17
CA CYS A 172 15.46 -4.08 -5.10
C CYS A 172 15.84 -3.95 -6.59
N HIS A 173 17.06 -3.51 -6.94
CA HIS A 173 17.44 -3.26 -8.34
C HIS A 173 17.24 -4.49 -9.23
N HIS A 174 17.69 -5.65 -8.74
CA HIS A 174 17.57 -6.93 -9.43
C HIS A 174 16.13 -7.47 -9.55
N LEU A 175 15.17 -6.90 -8.81
CA LEU A 175 13.75 -7.28 -8.87
C LEU A 175 12.98 -6.49 -9.93
N VAL A 176 13.54 -5.37 -10.38
CA VAL A 176 12.91 -4.52 -11.39
C VAL A 176 13.31 -4.98 -12.78
N PRO A 177 12.36 -5.24 -13.69
CA PRO A 177 12.71 -5.62 -15.06
C PRO A 177 13.46 -4.49 -15.75
N ILE A 178 14.53 -4.85 -16.46
CA ILE A 178 15.23 -3.92 -17.35
C ILE A 178 14.23 -3.45 -18.39
N ALA A 179 14.12 -2.14 -18.59
CA ALA A 179 13.20 -1.56 -19.56
C ALA A 179 13.52 -2.08 -20.97
N GLN A 180 12.72 -3.01 -21.45
CA GLN A 180 12.83 -3.50 -22.83
C GLN A 180 12.16 -2.48 -23.75
N LYS A 181 12.92 -1.93 -24.70
CA LYS A 181 12.34 -1.17 -25.81
C LYS A 181 11.71 -2.17 -26.77
N HIS A 182 10.40 -2.11 -26.90
CA HIS A 182 9.69 -2.84 -27.94
C HIS A 182 9.34 -1.85 -29.06
N ASP A 183 9.56 -2.25 -30.32
CA ASP A 183 9.22 -1.46 -31.50
C ASP A 183 7.70 -1.43 -31.78
N TYR A 184 6.90 -2.06 -30.93
CA TYR A 184 5.44 -2.11 -31.03
C TYR A 184 4.77 -1.78 -29.69
N SER A 185 3.57 -1.18 -29.76
CA SER A 185 2.78 -0.85 -28.58
C SER A 185 2.20 -2.12 -27.94
N THR A 186 2.52 -2.37 -26.67
CA THR A 186 2.00 -3.50 -25.89
C THR A 186 0.62 -3.24 -25.27
N ARG A 187 0.06 -2.04 -25.46
CA ARG A 187 -1.27 -1.67 -24.99
C ARG A 187 -2.19 -1.45 -26.19
N THR A 188 -2.96 -2.47 -26.55
CA THR A 188 -4.13 -2.30 -27.42
C THR A 188 -5.15 -1.44 -26.68
N LYS A 189 -5.36 -0.21 -27.15
CA LYS A 189 -6.62 0.49 -26.88
C LYS A 189 -7.67 -0.21 -27.74
N GLU A 190 -8.40 -1.16 -27.18
CA GLU A 190 -9.74 -1.44 -27.72
C GLU A 190 -10.61 -0.23 -27.38
N SER A 191 -10.54 0.78 -28.24
CA SER A 191 -11.61 1.77 -28.36
C SER A 191 -12.80 1.04 -28.97
N GLY A 192 -13.72 0.59 -28.10
CA GLY A 192 -15.06 0.24 -28.52
C GLY A 192 -15.73 1.49 -29.08
N SER A 193 -15.73 1.60 -30.39
CA SER A 193 -16.62 2.47 -31.14
C SER A 193 -17.92 1.71 -31.37
N ASN A 194 -19.02 2.41 -31.07
CA ASN A 194 -20.43 2.03 -31.18
C ASN A 194 -20.81 1.13 -32.36
#